data_AF-A0A1C5NTR8-F1
#
_entry.id   AF-A0A1C5NTR8-F1
#
_cell.length_a   1.000
_cell.length_b   1.000
_cell.length_c   1.000
_cell.angle_alpha   90.00
_cell.angle_beta   90.00
_cell.angle_gamma   90.00
#
_symmetry.space_group_name_H-M   'P 1'
#
loop_
_entity.id
_entity.type
_entity.pdbx_description
1 polymer ?
#
loop_
_entity_poly.entity_id
_entity_poly.type
_entity_poly.pdbx_seq_one_letter_code
_entity_poly.pdbx_strand_id
1 'polypeptide(L)'
;MLNQTRYVGDSIIPGIFVSTKEELEEKWKMYGIQAVYLTDRPEVLHRINQLDGAGIYLESQSGVISYEAKYIWQMSDEANLPDDVYIYRIWQRHMQQPWMIAETGRLLIRESVMEDLAYFQKFYGEERDNPDVQPLYEEKEQLCAYITTRYPLFEYGLWTIVEKATGTVLGRAGIEELPEDYGSLSGEPELSYLIGQEYRGKGIATEACQAILHYAAKELEMKRIYVRTSNGNLPSQKLAEKLNLLKVESITEYKDLLYCGLLTFEE
;
A
#
# COMPACT_ATOMS: atom_id res chain seq x y z
N MET A 1 -17.16 21.50 25.84
CA MET A 1 -16.26 20.95 26.90
C MET A 1 -16.46 19.44 26.95
N LEU A 2 -15.70 18.70 26.15
CA LEU A 2 -15.62 17.24 26.29
C LEU A 2 -14.49 16.92 27.29
N ASN A 3 -14.82 16.92 28.58
CA ASN A 3 -13.91 16.50 29.66
C ASN A 3 -13.82 14.96 29.75
N GLN A 4 -13.57 14.30 28.61
CA GLN A 4 -13.30 12.86 28.54
C GLN A 4 -12.07 12.59 27.68
N THR A 5 -10.91 12.90 28.23
CA THR A 5 -9.65 12.29 27.79
C THR A 5 -9.76 10.79 28.04
N ARG A 6 -10.05 10.01 26.99
CA ARG A 6 -9.96 8.55 27.04
C ARG A 6 -8.49 8.15 26.92
N TYR A 7 -7.88 7.83 28.06
CA TYR A 7 -6.52 7.29 28.10
C TYR A 7 -6.54 5.84 27.61
N VAL A 8 -5.84 5.56 26.51
CA VAL A 8 -5.53 4.20 26.06
C VAL A 8 -4.10 3.86 26.49
N GLY A 9 -3.96 3.37 27.72
CA GLY A 9 -2.77 2.68 28.22
C GLY A 9 -1.57 3.53 28.67
N ASP A 10 -1.27 3.48 29.98
CA ASP A 10 0.12 3.54 30.46
C ASP A 10 0.73 2.13 30.34
N SER A 11 1.30 1.76 29.18
CA SER A 11 2.26 0.64 29.03
C SER A 11 2.75 0.45 27.58
N ILE A 12 4.02 0.76 27.35
CA ILE A 12 5.03 0.01 26.56
C ILE A 12 4.43 -1.03 25.55
N ILE A 13 4.07 -0.54 24.33
CA ILE A 13 3.45 -1.25 23.17
C ILE A 13 4.12 -2.59 22.83
N PRO A 14 3.40 -3.48 22.14
CA PRO A 14 3.53 -3.69 20.69
C PRO A 14 2.22 -3.97 19.97
N GLY A 15 2.29 -3.91 18.64
CA GLY A 15 1.25 -4.38 17.76
C GLY A 15 1.23 -5.90 17.63
N ILE A 16 0.13 -6.54 18.06
CA ILE A 16 -0.13 -7.97 17.98
C ILE A 16 -1.63 -8.20 17.84
N PHE A 17 -2.04 -9.19 17.03
CA PHE A 17 -3.44 -9.63 16.96
C PHE A 17 -3.88 -10.45 18.18
N VAL A 18 -5.06 -10.11 18.70
CA VAL A 18 -5.56 -10.50 20.02
C VAL A 18 -7.09 -10.59 20.02
N SER A 19 -7.63 -11.64 20.64
CA SER A 19 -9.08 -11.85 20.83
C SER A 19 -9.61 -11.39 22.20
N THR A 20 -8.77 -11.34 23.25
CA THR A 20 -9.15 -10.87 24.60
C THR A 20 -8.04 -10.06 25.27
N LYS A 21 -8.40 -9.24 26.28
CA LYS A 21 -7.46 -8.37 27.02
C LYS A 21 -6.22 -9.11 27.55
N GLU A 22 -6.34 -10.35 28.01
CA GLU A 22 -5.20 -11.14 28.51
C GLU A 22 -4.14 -11.42 27.42
N GLU A 23 -4.54 -11.67 26.17
CA GLU A 23 -3.60 -11.98 25.07
C GLU A 23 -2.80 -10.74 24.61
N LEU A 24 -3.32 -9.53 24.82
CA LEU A 24 -2.57 -8.26 24.67
C LEU A 24 -1.46 -8.22 25.71
N GLU A 25 -1.80 -8.44 26.98
CA GLU A 25 -0.86 -8.31 28.11
C GLU A 25 0.31 -9.31 28.08
N GLU A 26 0.15 -10.50 27.50
CA GLU A 26 1.25 -11.45 27.32
C GLU A 26 2.21 -11.03 26.21
N LYS A 27 1.67 -10.83 25.00
CA LYS A 27 2.48 -10.51 23.83
C LYS A 27 3.06 -9.10 23.95
N TRP A 28 2.48 -8.24 24.80
CA TRP A 28 3.06 -6.94 25.12
C TRP A 28 4.45 -7.01 25.75
N LYS A 29 4.69 -8.02 26.59
CA LYS A 29 5.99 -8.25 27.24
C LYS A 29 7.08 -8.76 26.28
N MET A 30 6.73 -9.11 25.03
CA MET A 30 7.60 -9.80 24.09
C MET A 30 8.36 -8.87 23.11
N TYR A 31 7.83 -7.69 22.78
CA TYR A 31 8.43 -6.80 21.75
C TYR A 31 8.71 -5.34 22.18
N GLY A 32 8.12 -4.82 23.28
CA GLY A 32 8.58 -3.66 24.09
C GLY A 32 8.83 -2.26 23.48
N ILE A 33 7.81 -1.40 23.27
CA ILE A 33 7.97 -0.01 22.73
C ILE A 33 7.46 1.11 23.71
N GLN A 34 6.56 2.02 23.30
CA GLN A 34 5.99 3.16 24.07
C GLN A 34 4.43 3.17 24.10
N ALA A 35 3.73 3.99 23.30
CA ALA A 35 2.26 3.96 23.06
C ALA A 35 1.91 4.47 21.63
N VAL A 36 0.71 4.20 21.11
CA VAL A 36 0.13 4.92 19.94
C VAL A 36 -0.94 5.88 20.43
N TYR A 37 -0.94 7.11 19.93
CA TYR A 37 -1.76 8.19 20.48
C TYR A 37 -2.79 8.71 19.47
N LEU A 38 -4.05 8.85 19.90
CA LEU A 38 -5.09 9.58 19.18
C LEU A 38 -5.22 10.99 19.78
N THR A 39 -5.25 12.05 18.96
CA THR A 39 -5.45 13.42 19.47
C THR A 39 -6.07 14.36 18.44
N ASP A 40 -7.01 15.19 18.88
CA ASP A 40 -7.59 16.33 18.16
C ASP A 40 -6.85 17.66 18.44
N ARG A 41 -5.75 17.62 19.22
CA ARG A 41 -5.04 18.81 19.70
C ARG A 41 -3.65 18.95 19.06
N PRO A 42 -3.41 19.96 18.21
CA PRO A 42 -2.12 20.16 17.54
C PRO A 42 -0.92 20.24 18.51
N GLU A 43 -1.07 20.88 19.67
CA GLU A 43 0.00 21.01 20.66
C GLU A 43 0.35 19.70 21.38
N VAL A 44 -0.55 18.71 21.36
CA VAL A 44 -0.30 17.35 21.85
C VAL A 44 0.41 16.54 20.78
N LEU A 45 -0.09 16.61 19.53
CA LEU A 45 0.54 15.99 18.35
C LEU A 45 2.00 16.44 18.17
N HIS A 46 2.27 17.75 18.30
CA HIS A 46 3.61 18.31 18.23
C HIS A 46 4.57 17.69 19.28
N ARG A 47 4.09 17.46 20.51
CA ARG A 47 4.88 16.80 21.57
C ARG A 47 5.11 15.32 21.29
N ILE A 48 4.10 14.60 20.77
CA ILE A 48 4.23 13.20 20.37
C ILE A 48 5.30 13.07 19.27
N ASN A 49 5.25 13.94 18.25
CA ASN A 49 6.25 14.01 17.19
C ASN A 49 7.67 14.31 17.71
N GLN A 50 7.82 15.21 18.70
CA GLN A 50 9.12 15.53 19.32
C GLN A 50 9.70 14.37 20.16
N LEU A 51 8.84 13.50 20.70
CA LEU A 51 9.23 12.34 21.51
C LEU A 51 9.37 11.06 20.66
N ASP A 52 9.35 11.19 19.33
CA ASP A 52 9.33 10.10 18.35
C ASP A 52 8.27 9.03 18.66
N GLY A 53 7.03 9.47 18.91
CA GLY A 53 5.87 8.60 19.05
C GLY A 53 4.98 8.58 17.79
N ALA A 54 4.18 7.52 17.66
CA ALA A 54 3.13 7.44 16.65
C ALA A 54 1.87 8.21 17.12
N GLY A 55 1.59 9.34 16.48
CA GLY A 55 0.38 10.15 16.71
C GLY A 55 -0.54 10.19 15.50
N ILE A 56 -1.83 9.95 15.72
CA ILE A 56 -2.91 10.13 14.73
C ILE A 56 -3.67 11.39 15.09
N TYR A 57 -3.74 12.34 14.16
CA TYR A 57 -4.55 13.54 14.33
C TYR A 57 -6.00 13.26 13.94
N LEU A 58 -6.93 13.50 14.87
CA LEU A 58 -8.37 13.38 14.61
C LEU A 58 -8.90 14.71 14.06
N GLU A 59 -9.31 14.72 12.79
CA GLU A 59 -9.88 15.90 12.15
C GLU A 59 -11.42 15.88 12.22
N SER A 60 -12.01 16.98 12.71
CA SER A 60 -13.44 17.25 12.56
C SER A 60 -13.71 18.05 11.27
N GLN A 61 -14.90 17.89 10.69
CA GLN A 61 -15.32 18.33 9.33
C GLN A 61 -15.14 19.82 8.92
N SER A 62 -14.46 20.66 9.69
CA SER A 62 -14.31 22.11 9.43
C SER A 62 -12.93 22.70 9.81
N GLY A 63 -11.92 21.85 10.01
CA GLY A 63 -10.58 22.25 10.47
C GLY A 63 -9.59 22.65 9.37
N VAL A 64 -8.52 23.35 9.77
CA VAL A 64 -7.30 23.53 8.96
C VAL A 64 -6.38 22.34 9.23
N ILE A 65 -6.00 21.64 8.16
CA ILE A 65 -5.02 20.54 8.22
C ILE A 65 -3.70 21.04 8.80
N SER A 66 -3.19 20.38 9.83
CA SER A 66 -1.85 20.64 10.35
C SER A 66 -0.80 19.96 9.47
N TYR A 67 0.06 20.75 8.82
CA TYR A 67 1.20 20.25 8.04
C TYR A 67 2.23 19.44 8.86
N GLU A 68 2.10 19.39 10.19
CA GLU A 68 2.96 18.60 11.08
C GLU A 68 2.44 17.18 11.35
N ALA A 69 1.21 16.85 10.92
CA ALA A 69 0.62 15.53 11.16
C ALA A 69 1.19 14.48 10.21
N LYS A 70 1.86 13.45 10.74
CA LYS A 70 2.31 12.28 9.96
C LYS A 70 1.15 11.37 9.55
N TYR A 71 0.10 11.32 10.35
CA TYR A 71 -1.11 10.52 10.12
C TYR A 71 -2.34 11.33 10.55
N ILE A 72 -3.40 11.26 9.74
CA ILE A 72 -4.66 12.00 9.94
C ILE A 72 -5.81 11.03 9.75
N TRP A 73 -6.79 11.07 10.66
CA TRP A 73 -8.06 10.37 10.51
C TRP A 73 -9.19 11.41 10.47
N GLN A 74 -9.94 11.45 9.37
CA GLN A 74 -11.05 12.38 9.20
C GLN A 74 -12.35 11.75 9.73
N MET A 75 -12.90 12.32 10.79
CA MET A 75 -14.09 11.80 11.44
C MET A 75 -15.36 12.28 10.72
N SER A 76 -16.13 11.32 10.16
CA SER A 76 -17.48 11.62 9.64
C SER A 76 -18.47 11.93 10.76
N ASP A 77 -18.32 11.30 11.93
CA ASP A 77 -19.13 11.48 13.14
C ASP A 77 -18.33 11.03 14.38
N GLU A 78 -18.92 11.17 15.58
CA GLU A 78 -18.27 10.81 16.85
C GLU A 78 -18.04 9.30 17.06
N ALA A 79 -18.62 8.43 16.23
CA ALA A 79 -18.44 6.98 16.28
C ALA A 79 -17.38 6.46 15.28
N ASN A 80 -17.09 7.23 14.23
CA ASN A 80 -16.05 6.94 13.24
C ASN A 80 -14.63 7.23 13.77
N LEU A 81 -14.17 6.37 14.69
CA LEU A 81 -12.77 6.28 15.14
C LEU A 81 -12.00 5.24 14.32
N PRO A 82 -10.67 5.38 14.17
CA PRO A 82 -9.85 4.35 13.54
C PRO A 82 -9.93 3.03 14.32
N ASP A 83 -9.98 1.92 13.58
CA ASP A 83 -9.98 0.57 14.16
C ASP A 83 -8.59 0.13 14.63
N ASP A 84 -8.53 -1.03 15.28
CA ASP A 84 -7.30 -1.62 15.79
C ASP A 84 -6.34 -2.04 14.67
N VAL A 85 -6.86 -2.45 13.51
CA VAL A 85 -6.08 -2.80 12.31
C VAL A 85 -5.33 -1.58 11.77
N TYR A 86 -6.00 -0.43 11.67
CA TYR A 86 -5.43 0.84 11.22
C TYR A 86 -4.40 1.40 12.22
N ILE A 87 -4.70 1.33 13.52
CA ILE A 87 -3.77 1.73 14.58
C ILE A 87 -2.51 0.84 14.57
N TYR A 88 -2.68 -0.47 14.40
CA TYR A 88 -1.58 -1.44 14.26
C TYR A 88 -0.70 -1.12 13.04
N ARG A 89 -1.35 -0.91 11.90
CA ARG A 89 -0.75 -0.47 10.64
C ARG A 89 0.11 0.79 10.83
N ILE A 90 -0.42 1.85 11.45
CA ILE A 90 0.35 3.08 11.73
C ILE A 90 1.57 2.81 12.63
N TRP A 91 1.42 1.96 13.65
CA TRP A 91 2.54 1.54 14.48
C TRP A 91 3.63 0.82 13.66
N GLN A 92 3.28 -0.08 12.74
CA GLN A 92 4.25 -0.78 11.88
C GLN A 92 5.11 0.21 11.09
N ARG A 93 4.50 1.16 10.37
CA ARG A 93 5.22 2.20 9.60
C ARG A 93 6.10 3.07 10.48
N HIS A 94 5.63 3.46 11.66
CA HIS A 94 6.44 4.20 12.63
C HIS A 94 7.68 3.41 13.09
N MET A 95 7.54 2.10 13.31
CA MET A 95 8.64 1.18 13.61
C MET A 95 9.45 0.74 12.37
N GLN A 96 9.25 1.37 11.21
CA GLN A 96 9.89 1.03 9.94
C GLN A 96 9.66 -0.43 9.49
N GLN A 97 8.56 -1.05 9.94
CA GLN A 97 8.13 -2.37 9.49
C GLN A 97 7.19 -2.21 8.28
N PRO A 98 7.48 -2.89 7.15
CA PRO A 98 6.61 -2.84 5.98
C PRO A 98 5.26 -3.52 6.27
N TRP A 99 4.17 -2.92 5.81
CA TRP A 99 2.85 -3.57 5.87
C TRP A 99 2.84 -4.84 5.03
N MET A 100 2.22 -5.89 5.56
CA MET A 100 1.80 -7.04 4.77
C MET A 100 0.45 -6.71 4.14
N ILE A 101 0.42 -6.61 2.81
CA ILE A 101 -0.75 -6.24 2.03
C ILE A 101 -1.59 -7.48 1.73
N ALA A 102 -0.93 -8.57 1.37
CA ALA A 102 -1.58 -9.86 1.17
C ALA A 102 -0.62 -11.03 1.35
N GLU A 103 -1.17 -12.16 1.80
CA GLU A 103 -0.50 -13.45 1.88
C GLU A 103 -1.27 -14.45 1.00
N THR A 104 -0.58 -15.10 0.06
CA THR A 104 -1.19 -16.03 -0.92
C THR A 104 -0.82 -17.48 -0.62
N GLY A 105 -0.90 -18.41 -1.59
CA GLY A 105 -0.35 -19.76 -1.42
C GLY A 105 1.18 -19.75 -1.32
N ARG A 106 1.86 -19.02 -2.21
CA ARG A 106 3.33 -19.02 -2.36
C ARG A 106 4.00 -17.69 -2.02
N LEU A 107 3.24 -16.58 -1.98
CA LEU A 107 3.77 -15.22 -1.97
C LEU A 107 3.42 -14.47 -0.70
N LEU A 108 4.31 -13.55 -0.35
CA LEU A 108 4.05 -12.41 0.53
C LEU A 108 4.08 -11.16 -0.36
N ILE A 109 3.08 -10.29 -0.22
CA ILE A 109 3.03 -8.98 -0.88
C ILE A 109 3.11 -7.94 0.22
N ARG A 110 4.17 -7.14 0.22
CA ARG A 110 4.45 -6.16 1.28
C ARG A 110 4.96 -4.84 0.74
N GLU A 111 4.85 -3.78 1.54
CA GLU A 111 5.60 -2.54 1.30
C GLU A 111 7.08 -2.83 1.05
N SER A 112 7.66 -2.06 0.12
CA SER A 112 9.07 -2.17 -0.22
C SER A 112 9.94 -1.69 0.95
N VAL A 113 11.13 -2.28 1.06
CA VAL A 113 12.17 -1.89 2.03
C VAL A 113 13.45 -1.53 1.29
N MET A 114 14.38 -0.84 1.97
CA MET A 114 15.61 -0.34 1.32
C MET A 114 16.51 -1.47 0.77
N GLU A 115 16.43 -2.67 1.36
CA GLU A 115 17.12 -3.88 0.93
C GLU A 115 16.63 -4.39 -0.44
N ASP A 116 15.39 -4.06 -0.84
CA ASP A 116 14.83 -4.50 -2.11
C ASP A 116 15.45 -3.79 -3.32
N LEU A 117 16.07 -2.61 -3.13
CA LEU A 117 16.58 -1.75 -4.20
C LEU A 117 17.51 -2.49 -5.16
N ALA A 118 18.37 -3.37 -4.64
CA ALA A 118 19.29 -4.14 -5.47
C ALA A 118 18.57 -5.13 -6.42
N TYR A 119 17.43 -5.68 -5.98
CA TYR A 119 16.57 -6.53 -6.83
C TYR A 119 15.82 -5.70 -7.86
N PHE A 120 15.36 -4.50 -7.50
CA PHE A 120 14.70 -3.60 -8.45
C PHE A 120 15.68 -3.14 -9.53
N GLN A 121 16.88 -2.68 -9.14
CA GLN A 121 17.95 -2.30 -10.08
C GLN A 121 18.33 -3.46 -11.02
N LYS A 122 18.35 -4.72 -10.53
CA LYS A 122 18.48 -5.92 -11.38
C LYS A 122 17.33 -6.02 -12.39
N PHE A 123 16.09 -6.12 -11.92
CA PHE A 123 14.94 -6.44 -12.78
C PHE A 123 14.61 -5.35 -13.80
N TYR A 124 14.71 -4.07 -13.43
CA TYR A 124 14.51 -2.97 -14.37
C TYR A 124 15.73 -2.78 -15.29
N GLY A 125 16.94 -3.12 -14.84
CA GLY A 125 18.14 -3.17 -15.69
C GLY A 125 18.06 -4.25 -16.78
N GLU A 126 17.50 -5.42 -16.46
CA GLU A 126 17.20 -6.51 -17.40
C GLU A 126 16.14 -6.11 -18.45
N GLU A 127 15.30 -5.11 -18.16
CA GLU A 127 14.21 -4.62 -19.02
C GLU A 127 14.48 -3.25 -19.65
N ARG A 128 15.72 -2.73 -19.59
CA ARG A 128 16.08 -1.37 -20.04
C ARG A 128 15.61 -1.03 -21.46
N ASP A 129 15.63 -2.01 -22.36
CA ASP A 129 15.26 -1.85 -23.77
C ASP A 129 13.81 -2.30 -24.07
N ASN A 130 13.02 -2.65 -23.05
CA ASN A 130 11.62 -3.04 -23.20
C ASN A 130 10.72 -1.79 -23.22
N PRO A 131 10.01 -1.49 -24.32
CA PRO A 131 9.15 -0.30 -24.42
C PRO A 131 7.91 -0.34 -23.50
N ASP A 132 7.57 -1.51 -22.95
CA ASP A 132 6.47 -1.69 -22.00
C ASP A 132 6.88 -1.49 -20.53
N VAL A 133 8.17 -1.31 -20.23
CA VAL A 133 8.67 -1.11 -18.87
C VAL A 133 9.22 0.30 -18.74
N GLN A 134 8.64 1.11 -17.87
CA GLN A 134 9.16 2.44 -17.58
C GLN A 134 10.51 2.29 -16.85
N PRO A 135 11.59 2.94 -17.29
CA PRO A 135 12.90 2.78 -16.65
C PRO A 135 12.89 3.22 -15.19
N LEU A 136 13.54 2.43 -14.34
CA LEU A 136 13.74 2.79 -12.94
C LEU A 136 14.78 3.89 -12.82
N TYR A 137 14.36 5.05 -12.31
CA TYR A 137 15.24 6.14 -11.91
C TYR A 137 15.38 6.23 -10.37
N GLU A 138 14.94 5.19 -9.66
CA GLU A 138 15.08 5.11 -8.19
C GLU A 138 16.53 4.80 -7.80
N GLU A 139 17.18 5.77 -7.16
CA GLU A 139 18.28 5.51 -6.23
C GLU A 139 17.73 5.41 -4.79
N LYS A 140 18.62 5.33 -3.80
CA LYS A 140 18.23 5.17 -2.39
C LYS A 140 17.31 6.27 -1.89
N GLU A 141 17.56 7.51 -2.29
CA GLU A 141 16.80 8.68 -1.86
C GLU A 141 15.36 8.64 -2.40
N GLN A 142 15.17 8.21 -3.65
CA GLN A 142 13.85 8.07 -4.28
C GLN A 142 13.05 6.91 -3.68
N LEU A 143 13.67 5.74 -3.48
CA LEU A 143 12.97 4.62 -2.84
C LEU A 143 12.62 4.95 -1.38
N CYS A 144 13.51 5.62 -0.64
CA CYS A 144 13.23 6.10 0.71
C CYS A 144 12.06 7.10 0.71
N ALA A 145 12.05 8.07 -0.20
CA ALA A 145 10.94 9.00 -0.37
C ALA A 145 9.63 8.27 -0.73
N TYR A 146 9.68 7.28 -1.63
CA TYR A 146 8.51 6.45 -1.99
C TYR A 146 7.93 5.74 -0.76
N ILE A 147 8.76 4.99 -0.02
CA ILE A 147 8.33 4.25 1.17
C ILE A 147 7.74 5.19 2.23
N THR A 148 8.38 6.35 2.45
CA THR A 148 8.00 7.30 3.52
C THR A 148 6.89 8.27 3.15
N THR A 149 6.44 8.33 1.89
CA THR A 149 5.36 9.23 1.45
C THR A 149 4.22 8.54 0.72
N ARG A 150 4.52 7.62 -0.22
CA ARG A 150 3.49 6.97 -1.05
C ARG A 150 2.57 6.10 -0.21
N TYR A 151 3.12 5.12 0.51
CA TYR A 151 2.27 4.24 1.31
C TYR A 151 1.55 4.97 2.46
N PRO A 152 2.20 5.87 3.24
CA PRO A 152 1.52 6.67 4.27
C PRO A 152 0.36 7.52 3.77
N LEU A 153 0.44 8.07 2.54
CA LEU A 153 -0.57 9.00 2.01
C LEU A 153 -1.69 8.30 1.23
N PHE A 154 -1.38 7.25 0.48
CA PHE A 154 -2.33 6.59 -0.42
C PHE A 154 -2.78 5.21 0.07
N GLU A 155 -2.03 4.58 0.97
CA GLU A 155 -2.15 3.18 1.38
C GLU A 155 -1.96 2.15 0.23
N TYR A 156 -1.70 2.63 -0.98
CA TYR A 156 -1.33 1.84 -2.15
C TYR A 156 -0.11 2.38 -2.89
N GLY A 157 0.50 1.50 -3.68
CA GLY A 157 1.69 1.75 -4.47
C GLY A 157 2.20 0.43 -5.04
N LEU A 158 3.37 0.44 -5.68
CA LEU A 158 4.11 -0.74 -6.09
C LEU A 158 4.71 -1.43 -4.85
N TRP A 159 4.16 -2.58 -4.49
CA TRP A 159 4.61 -3.44 -3.40
C TRP A 159 5.61 -4.49 -3.89
N THR A 160 6.42 -5.00 -2.98
CA THR A 160 7.39 -6.07 -3.24
C THR A 160 6.72 -7.43 -3.16
N ILE A 161 6.94 -8.28 -4.17
CA ILE A 161 6.53 -9.68 -4.19
C ILE A 161 7.68 -10.54 -3.69
N VAL A 162 7.46 -11.31 -2.63
CA VAL A 162 8.46 -12.18 -2.00
C VAL A 162 7.97 -13.63 -1.99
N GLU A 163 8.83 -14.59 -2.33
CA GLU A 163 8.54 -16.02 -2.20
C GLU A 163 8.63 -16.46 -0.73
N LYS A 164 7.54 -17.00 -0.17
CA LYS A 164 7.48 -17.46 1.23
C LYS A 164 8.57 -18.47 1.60
N ALA A 165 8.84 -19.40 0.69
CA ALA A 165 9.70 -20.56 0.97
C ALA A 165 11.19 -20.19 1.10
N THR A 166 11.61 -19.07 0.50
CA THR A 166 13.03 -18.68 0.38
C THR A 166 13.32 -17.27 0.86
N GLY A 167 12.31 -16.40 1.01
CA GLY A 167 12.48 -14.97 1.25
C GLY A 167 12.95 -14.20 0.00
N THR A 168 12.98 -14.83 -1.18
CA THR A 168 13.50 -14.21 -2.41
C THR A 168 12.52 -13.18 -2.97
N VAL A 169 13.00 -11.97 -3.26
CA VAL A 169 12.24 -10.95 -4.00
C VAL A 169 12.09 -11.39 -5.46
N LEU A 170 10.85 -11.50 -5.94
CA LEU A 170 10.50 -11.98 -7.28
C LEU A 170 10.15 -10.86 -8.27
N GLY A 171 9.83 -9.67 -7.76
CA GLY A 171 9.35 -8.54 -8.54
C GLY A 171 8.61 -7.49 -7.70
N ARG A 172 7.97 -6.55 -8.38
CA ARG A 172 7.01 -5.60 -7.79
C ARG A 172 5.65 -5.74 -8.49
N ALA A 173 4.56 -5.50 -7.75
CA ALA A 173 3.24 -5.26 -8.32
C ALA A 173 2.42 -4.41 -7.37
N GLY A 174 1.45 -3.67 -7.88
CA GLY A 174 0.60 -2.85 -7.07
C GLY A 174 -0.21 -1.85 -7.88
N ILE A 175 -0.59 -0.76 -7.23
CA ILE A 175 -1.52 0.21 -7.79
C ILE A 175 -0.83 1.57 -7.95
N GLU A 176 -0.98 2.16 -9.12
CA GLU A 176 -0.54 3.50 -9.48
C GLU A 176 -1.71 4.25 -10.11
N GLU A 177 -1.50 5.48 -10.56
CA GLU A 177 -2.52 6.28 -11.23
C GLU A 177 -2.23 6.36 -12.73
N LEU A 178 -3.28 6.27 -13.56
CA LEU A 178 -3.14 6.56 -14.99
C LEU A 178 -2.59 8.00 -15.20
N PRO A 179 -1.58 8.19 -16.08
CA PRO A 179 -0.91 9.49 -16.23
C PRO A 179 -1.81 10.64 -16.69
N GLU A 180 -1.34 11.89 -16.52
CA GLU A 180 -2.09 13.10 -16.88
C GLU A 180 -2.52 13.18 -18.36
N ASP A 181 -1.79 12.52 -19.26
CA ASP A 181 -2.14 12.49 -20.69
C ASP A 181 -3.35 11.59 -21.00
N TYR A 182 -3.82 10.74 -20.08
CA TYR A 182 -5.01 9.88 -20.22
C TYR A 182 -6.37 10.62 -20.14
N GLY A 183 -6.36 11.95 -20.17
CA GLY A 183 -7.55 12.79 -20.34
C GLY A 183 -8.57 12.57 -19.22
N SER A 184 -9.80 12.16 -19.55
CA SER A 184 -10.84 11.90 -18.54
C SER A 184 -10.59 10.65 -17.67
N LEU A 185 -9.55 9.86 -17.96
CA LEU A 185 -9.12 8.73 -17.13
C LEU A 185 -7.85 9.02 -16.32
N SER A 186 -7.24 10.21 -16.46
CA SER A 186 -6.12 10.64 -15.62
C SER A 186 -6.47 10.50 -14.14
N GLY A 187 -5.59 9.89 -13.35
CA GLY A 187 -5.82 9.67 -11.91
C GLY A 187 -6.65 8.43 -11.56
N GLU A 188 -7.22 7.71 -12.52
CA GLU A 188 -7.91 6.44 -12.24
C GLU A 188 -6.89 5.33 -11.90
N PRO A 189 -7.23 4.35 -11.03
CA PRO A 189 -6.28 3.31 -10.58
C PRO A 189 -5.77 2.42 -11.73
N GLU A 190 -4.44 2.29 -11.85
CA GLU A 190 -3.72 1.40 -12.77
C GLU A 190 -3.04 0.26 -11.98
N LEU A 191 -3.24 -0.99 -12.40
CA LEU A 191 -2.55 -2.16 -11.88
C LEU A 191 -1.21 -2.35 -12.62
N SER A 192 -0.12 -1.90 -12.00
CA SER A 192 1.25 -2.00 -12.50
C SER A 192 1.97 -3.24 -11.94
N TYR A 193 2.83 -3.87 -12.74
CA TYR A 193 3.62 -5.03 -12.29
C TYR A 193 4.88 -5.29 -13.13
N LEU A 194 5.94 -5.75 -12.46
CA LEU A 194 7.17 -6.26 -13.06
C LEU A 194 7.66 -7.49 -12.29
N ILE A 195 7.72 -8.64 -12.96
CA ILE A 195 8.34 -9.87 -12.44
C ILE A 195 9.73 -10.06 -13.07
N GLY A 196 10.75 -10.36 -12.27
CA GLY A 196 12.10 -10.65 -12.76
C GLY A 196 12.12 -11.79 -13.78
N GLN A 197 12.97 -11.72 -14.80
CA GLN A 197 12.89 -12.61 -15.98
C GLN A 197 12.92 -14.09 -15.60
N GLU A 198 13.79 -14.44 -14.65
CA GLU A 198 13.98 -15.80 -14.10
C GLU A 198 12.75 -16.39 -13.36
N TYR A 199 11.76 -15.55 -13.01
CA TYR A 199 10.52 -15.95 -12.30
C TYR A 199 9.26 -15.97 -13.18
N ARG A 200 9.37 -15.55 -14.45
CA ARG A 200 8.25 -15.53 -15.41
C ARG A 200 7.79 -16.95 -15.78
N GLY A 201 6.57 -17.06 -16.31
CA GLY A 201 5.96 -18.34 -16.69
C GLY A 201 5.45 -19.21 -15.52
N LYS A 202 5.86 -18.93 -14.28
CA LYS A 202 5.53 -19.71 -13.06
C LYS A 202 4.20 -19.31 -12.38
N GLY A 203 3.39 -18.46 -13.03
CA GLY A 203 2.12 -17.96 -12.52
C GLY A 203 2.20 -16.85 -11.46
N ILE A 204 3.42 -16.39 -11.11
CA ILE A 204 3.68 -15.41 -10.03
C ILE A 204 2.88 -14.12 -10.21
N ALA A 205 2.91 -13.52 -11.41
CA ALA A 205 2.17 -12.29 -11.71
C ALA A 205 0.65 -12.47 -11.53
N THR A 206 0.08 -13.61 -11.94
CA THR A 206 -1.35 -13.89 -11.77
C THR A 206 -1.72 -13.98 -10.29
N GLU A 207 -0.95 -14.74 -9.50
CA GLU A 207 -1.21 -14.90 -8.07
C GLU A 207 -1.05 -13.58 -7.30
N ALA A 208 -0.01 -12.80 -7.61
CA ALA A 208 0.22 -11.50 -6.99
C ALA A 208 -0.88 -10.48 -7.34
N CYS A 209 -1.18 -10.32 -8.63
CA CYS A 209 -2.20 -9.37 -9.08
C CYS A 209 -3.61 -9.75 -8.59
N GLN A 210 -3.97 -11.03 -8.50
CA GLN A 210 -5.25 -11.45 -7.92
C GLN A 210 -5.41 -11.01 -6.46
N ALA A 211 -4.35 -11.17 -5.66
CA ALA A 211 -4.36 -10.73 -4.27
C ALA A 211 -4.40 -9.20 -4.12
N ILE A 212 -3.71 -8.47 -5.01
CA ILE A 212 -3.76 -7.00 -5.10
C ILE A 212 -5.16 -6.52 -5.49
N LEU A 213 -5.82 -7.16 -6.46
CA LEU A 213 -7.20 -6.81 -6.85
C LEU A 213 -8.20 -7.04 -5.71
N HIS A 214 -7.99 -8.09 -4.90
CA HIS A 214 -8.80 -8.33 -3.70
C HIS A 214 -8.58 -7.24 -2.64
N TYR A 215 -7.32 -6.85 -2.39
CA TYR A 215 -6.99 -5.72 -1.51
C TYR A 215 -7.63 -4.41 -2.01
N ALA A 216 -7.52 -4.12 -3.31
CA ALA A 216 -8.11 -2.93 -3.93
C ALA A 216 -9.64 -2.86 -3.75
N ALA A 217 -10.33 -3.98 -3.96
CA ALA A 217 -11.79 -4.05 -3.82
C ALA A 217 -12.25 -3.95 -2.36
N LYS A 218 -11.54 -4.61 -1.42
CA LYS A 218 -11.97 -4.78 -0.03
C LYS A 218 -11.48 -3.67 0.91
N GLU A 219 -10.21 -3.29 0.79
CA GLU A 219 -9.54 -2.42 1.76
C GLU A 219 -9.45 -0.96 1.28
N LEU A 220 -9.46 -0.75 -0.05
CA LEU A 220 -9.43 0.59 -0.67
C LEU A 220 -10.78 1.01 -1.29
N GLU A 221 -11.80 0.15 -1.20
CA GLU A 221 -13.13 0.31 -1.81
C GLU A 221 -13.12 0.73 -3.30
N MET A 222 -12.05 0.39 -4.03
CA MET A 222 -11.91 0.76 -5.43
C MET A 222 -12.97 0.02 -6.26
N LYS A 223 -13.71 0.77 -7.09
CA LYS A 223 -14.83 0.23 -7.90
C LYS A 223 -14.39 -0.29 -9.26
N ARG A 224 -13.21 0.14 -9.72
CA ARG A 224 -12.60 -0.26 -10.99
C ARG A 224 -11.10 -0.09 -10.93
N ILE A 225 -10.43 -0.76 -11.85
CA ILE A 225 -8.99 -0.69 -12.04
C ILE A 225 -8.63 -0.98 -13.50
N TYR A 226 -7.58 -0.33 -13.96
CA TYR A 226 -7.11 -0.37 -15.34
C TYR A 226 -5.80 -1.15 -15.47
N VAL A 227 -5.54 -1.71 -16.65
CA VAL A 227 -4.22 -2.19 -17.07
C VAL A 227 -3.94 -1.64 -18.45
N ARG A 228 -2.80 -0.97 -18.60
CA ARG A 228 -2.29 -0.46 -19.88
C ARG A 228 -1.18 -1.37 -20.39
N THR A 229 -1.12 -1.58 -21.71
CA THR A 229 -0.08 -2.42 -22.30
C THR A 229 0.05 -2.21 -23.80
N SER A 230 1.25 -2.35 -24.37
CA SER A 230 1.43 -2.22 -25.82
C SER A 230 0.76 -3.37 -26.59
N ASN A 231 0.49 -3.14 -27.88
CA ASN A 231 0.03 -4.19 -28.79
C ASN A 231 1.02 -5.38 -28.90
N GLY A 232 2.32 -5.18 -28.62
CA GLY A 232 3.35 -6.23 -28.68
C GLY A 232 3.43 -7.09 -27.42
N ASN A 233 2.95 -6.60 -26.27
CA ASN A 233 3.09 -7.24 -24.98
C ASN A 233 1.99 -8.28 -24.70
N LEU A 234 2.03 -9.35 -25.50
CA LEU A 234 1.15 -10.51 -25.36
C LEU A 234 1.14 -11.14 -23.95
N PRO A 235 2.23 -11.14 -23.15
CA PRO A 235 2.19 -11.62 -21.76
C PRO A 235 1.26 -10.79 -20.86
N SER A 236 1.31 -9.45 -20.96
CA SER A 236 0.44 -8.54 -20.19
C SER A 236 -1.02 -8.64 -20.62
N GLN A 237 -1.29 -8.64 -21.94
CA GLN A 237 -2.64 -8.85 -22.49
C GLN A 237 -3.29 -10.14 -21.95
N LYS A 238 -2.57 -11.26 -21.98
CA LYS A 238 -3.02 -12.55 -21.43
C LYS A 238 -3.17 -12.54 -19.91
N LEU A 239 -2.47 -11.66 -19.20
CA LEU A 239 -2.63 -11.50 -17.76
C LEU A 239 -3.91 -10.71 -17.46
N ALA A 240 -4.16 -9.59 -18.13
CA ALA A 240 -5.40 -8.84 -18.01
C ALA A 240 -6.64 -9.72 -18.27
N GLU A 241 -6.61 -10.55 -19.33
CA GLU A 241 -7.64 -11.54 -19.62
C GLU A 241 -7.85 -12.57 -18.48
N LYS A 242 -6.76 -13.11 -17.91
CA LYS A 242 -6.82 -14.05 -16.77
C LYS A 242 -7.32 -13.43 -15.46
N LEU A 243 -7.18 -12.12 -15.34
CA LEU A 243 -7.69 -11.33 -14.21
C LEU A 243 -9.14 -10.88 -14.46
N ASN A 244 -9.77 -11.31 -15.56
CA ASN A 244 -11.12 -10.94 -16.00
C ASN A 244 -11.30 -9.43 -16.31
N LEU A 245 -10.23 -8.70 -16.60
CA LEU A 245 -10.34 -7.34 -17.11
C LEU A 245 -10.78 -7.37 -18.57
N LEU A 246 -11.75 -6.53 -18.91
CA LEU A 246 -12.28 -6.40 -20.26
C LEU A 246 -11.49 -5.34 -21.03
N LYS A 247 -11.13 -5.65 -22.28
CA LYS A 247 -10.50 -4.65 -23.17
C LYS A 247 -11.49 -3.52 -23.44
N VAL A 248 -11.08 -2.29 -23.15
CA VAL A 248 -11.85 -1.09 -23.46
C VAL A 248 -11.64 -0.76 -24.94
N GLU A 249 -12.70 -0.40 -25.67
CA GLU A 249 -12.52 0.13 -27.03
C GLU A 249 -11.65 1.38 -26.99
N SER A 250 -10.76 1.51 -27.98
CA SER A 250 -9.70 2.52 -27.93
C SER A 250 -10.28 3.92 -27.79
N ILE A 251 -9.93 4.61 -26.71
CA ILE A 251 -9.90 6.07 -26.74
C ILE A 251 -8.80 6.41 -27.74
N THR A 252 -9.21 6.88 -28.93
CA THR A 252 -8.48 6.78 -30.21
C THR A 252 -7.20 7.60 -30.32
N GLU A 253 -6.69 8.12 -29.22
CA GLU A 253 -5.52 9.00 -29.14
C GLU A 253 -4.29 8.29 -28.54
N TYR A 254 -4.48 7.16 -27.86
CA TYR A 254 -3.41 6.40 -27.19
C TYR A 254 -2.91 5.21 -28.02
N LYS A 255 -1.59 4.95 -27.97
CA LYS A 255 -0.95 3.82 -28.67
C LYS A 255 -1.08 2.49 -27.93
N ASP A 256 -1.42 2.55 -26.64
CA ASP A 256 -1.53 1.39 -25.77
C ASP A 256 -2.94 0.80 -25.81
N LEU A 257 -3.02 -0.49 -25.53
CA LEU A 257 -4.26 -1.18 -25.22
C LEU A 257 -4.61 -0.93 -23.75
N LEU A 258 -5.87 -0.57 -23.51
CA LEU A 258 -6.42 -0.37 -22.19
C LEU A 258 -7.41 -1.50 -21.85
N TYR A 259 -7.24 -2.08 -20.67
CA TYR A 259 -8.15 -3.06 -20.08
C TYR A 259 -8.73 -2.47 -18.79
N CYS A 260 -9.98 -2.78 -18.48
CA CYS A 260 -10.69 -2.31 -17.28
C CYS A 260 -11.40 -3.47 -16.60
N GLY A 261 -11.24 -3.59 -15.29
CA GLY A 261 -11.95 -4.53 -14.44
C GLY A 261 -12.88 -3.76 -13.50
N LEU A 262 -14.13 -4.22 -13.40
CA LEU A 262 -15.00 -3.80 -12.30
C LEU A 262 -14.63 -4.62 -11.07
N LEU A 263 -14.42 -3.94 -9.96
CA LEU A 263 -14.11 -4.55 -8.68
C LEU A 263 -15.41 -4.64 -7.88
N THR A 264 -15.86 -5.87 -7.66
CA THR A 264 -17.03 -6.20 -6.85
C THR A 264 -16.61 -7.07 -5.68
N PHE A 265 -16.89 -6.60 -4.47
CA PHE A 265 -16.80 -7.41 -3.27
C PHE A 265 -18.21 -7.84 -2.86
N GLU A 266 -18.45 -9.15 -2.81
CA GLU A 266 -19.62 -9.74 -2.15
C GLU A 266 -19.14 -10.30 -0.80
N GLU A 267 -19.84 -9.98 0.29
CA GLU A 267 -19.52 -10.38 1.67
C GLU A 267 -19.78 -11.87 1.96
#